data_AF-A0A4Q7LAI4-F1
#
_entry.id   AF-A0A4Q7LAI4-F1
#
_cell.length_a   1.000
_cell.length_b   1.000
_cell.length_c   1.000
_cell.angle_alpha   90.00
_cell.angle_beta   90.00
_cell.angle_gamma   90.00
#
_symmetry.space_group_name_H-M   'P 1'
#
loop_
_entity.id
_entity.type
_entity.pdbx_description
1 polymer ?
#
loop_
_entity_poly.entity_id
_entity_poly.type
_entity_poly.pdbx_seq_one_letter_code
_entity_poly.pdbx_strand_id
1 'polypeptide(L)'
;MTHDPRTGPLREWNRLARENTENAIVSSMFEAASKASKPLEEFSTWLLVGTAAVASFLIANSDKVLPLLGTRGFSWCGALLCLSCLFGLLSKLIGLRAYIGKETGEAVRKTFAEHLARYEVEEEKIQQGAIFWGIDLQTGIRIDRVLSEFYKPLPWWASWLAKRQLRKHAGNPQVGHLILINSLNWQGYFATGQALAFLAFLVAGFIYVAAI
;
A
#
# COMPACT_ATOMS: atom_id res chain seq x y z
N MET A 1 15.23 -37.96 -25.97
CA MET A 1 15.10 -38.45 -24.57
C MET A 1 14.42 -37.41 -23.68
N THR A 2 13.25 -36.89 -24.08
CA THR A 2 12.68 -35.67 -23.47
C THR A 2 11.50 -35.91 -22.54
N HIS A 3 10.97 -37.13 -22.39
CA HIS A 3 9.81 -37.40 -21.52
C HIS A 3 9.87 -38.80 -20.88
N ASP A 4 10.84 -39.04 -19.99
CA ASP A 4 10.81 -40.23 -19.12
C ASP A 4 9.87 -39.95 -17.92
N PRO A 5 8.79 -40.74 -17.72
CA PRO A 5 7.86 -40.59 -16.60
C PRO A 5 8.53 -40.61 -15.22
N ARG A 6 9.66 -41.32 -15.07
CA ARG A 6 10.43 -41.41 -13.82
C ARG A 6 11.07 -40.08 -13.42
N THR A 7 11.31 -39.20 -14.40
CA THR A 7 11.85 -37.85 -14.15
C THR A 7 10.77 -36.81 -13.85
N GLY A 8 9.48 -37.20 -13.89
CA GLY A 8 8.33 -36.33 -13.64
C GLY A 8 8.42 -35.56 -12.31
N PRO A 9 8.63 -36.23 -11.16
CA PRO A 9 8.72 -35.55 -9.86
C PRO A 9 9.86 -34.52 -9.78
N LEU A 10 11.03 -34.86 -10.35
CA LEU A 10 12.19 -33.95 -10.34
C LEU A 10 11.95 -32.70 -11.20
N ARG A 11 11.28 -32.85 -12.35
CA ARG A 11 10.92 -31.72 -13.21
C ARG A 11 9.87 -30.83 -12.59
N GLU A 12 8.87 -31.42 -11.94
CA GLU A 12 7.84 -30.67 -11.22
C GLU A 12 8.44 -29.91 -10.03
N TRP A 13 9.36 -30.56 -9.30
CA TRP A 13 10.09 -29.88 -8.24
C TRP A 13 10.93 -28.71 -8.77
N ASN A 14 11.64 -28.89 -9.89
CA ASN A 14 12.37 -27.80 -10.55
C ASN A 14 11.42 -26.66 -10.97
N ARG A 15 10.28 -26.98 -11.60
CA ARG A 15 9.27 -26.01 -12.01
C ARG A 15 8.77 -25.19 -10.82
N LEU A 16 8.38 -25.86 -9.72
CA LEU A 16 7.92 -25.20 -8.49
C LEU A 16 9.01 -24.36 -7.84
N ALA A 17 10.25 -24.84 -7.78
CA ALA A 17 11.37 -24.10 -7.21
C ALA A 17 11.66 -22.81 -8.00
N ARG A 18 11.60 -22.88 -9.34
CA ARG A 18 11.72 -21.72 -10.22
C ARG A 18 10.58 -20.73 -10.00
N GLU A 19 9.34 -21.20 -10.05
CA GLU A 19 8.15 -20.36 -9.85
C GLU A 19 8.14 -19.67 -8.48
N ASN A 20 8.54 -20.39 -7.41
CA ASN A 20 8.67 -19.81 -6.08
C ASN A 20 9.74 -18.71 -6.02
N THR A 21 10.87 -18.92 -6.69
CA THR A 21 11.96 -17.93 -6.77
C THR A 21 11.52 -16.69 -7.55
N GLU A 22 10.90 -16.88 -8.72
CA GLU A 22 10.34 -15.81 -9.55
C GLU A 22 9.31 -14.98 -8.76
N ASN A 23 8.41 -15.65 -8.04
CA ASN A 23 7.43 -14.99 -7.17
C ASN A 23 8.11 -14.22 -6.03
N ALA A 24 9.12 -14.78 -5.37
CA ALA A 24 9.84 -14.09 -4.29
C ALA A 24 10.58 -12.84 -4.79
N ILE A 25 11.15 -12.89 -5.99
CA ILE A 25 11.77 -11.73 -6.64
C ILE A 25 10.72 -10.63 -6.87
N VAL A 26 9.56 -10.98 -7.42
CA VAL A 26 8.46 -10.02 -7.64
C VAL A 26 7.96 -9.41 -6.31
N SER A 27 7.78 -10.22 -5.26
CA SER A 27 7.42 -9.72 -3.93
C SER A 27 8.47 -8.73 -3.41
N SER A 28 9.76 -9.04 -3.57
CA SER A 28 10.86 -8.15 -3.18
C SER A 28 10.85 -6.82 -3.95
N MET A 29 10.55 -6.86 -5.25
CA MET A 29 10.40 -5.65 -6.07
C MET A 29 9.24 -4.77 -5.57
N PHE A 30 8.11 -5.37 -5.19
CA PHE A 30 6.98 -4.62 -4.62
C PHE A 30 7.30 -4.04 -3.24
N GLU A 31 7.99 -4.78 -2.38
CA GLU A 31 8.47 -4.27 -1.09
C GLU A 31 9.42 -3.09 -1.29
N ALA A 32 10.37 -3.19 -2.23
CA ALA A 32 11.28 -2.11 -2.58
C ALA A 32 10.52 -0.88 -3.10
N ALA A 33 9.58 -1.06 -4.03
CA ALA A 33 8.75 0.03 -4.56
C ALA A 33 7.94 0.73 -3.45
N SER A 34 7.41 -0.03 -2.49
CA SER A 34 6.64 0.53 -1.38
C SER A 34 7.42 1.53 -0.52
N LYS A 35 8.77 1.44 -0.50
CA LYS A 35 9.62 2.39 0.23
C LYS A 35 9.51 3.81 -0.32
N ALA A 36 9.07 3.99 -1.56
CA ALA A 36 8.80 5.31 -2.15
C ALA A 36 7.61 6.04 -1.50
N SER A 37 6.74 5.34 -0.75
CA SER A 37 5.59 5.95 -0.08
C SER A 37 6.00 6.99 0.98
N LYS A 38 7.11 6.75 1.70
CA LYS A 38 7.63 7.65 2.74
C LYS A 38 8.11 9.00 2.20
N PRO A 39 9.08 9.07 1.26
CA PRO A 39 9.51 10.36 0.71
C PRO A 39 8.37 11.11 0.01
N LEU A 40 7.40 10.39 -0.56
CA LEU A 40 6.21 10.99 -1.14
C LEU A 40 5.28 11.64 -0.09
N GLU A 41 5.15 11.02 1.08
CA GLU A 41 4.40 11.57 2.21
C GLU A 41 5.10 12.79 2.82
N GLU A 42 6.43 12.75 2.94
CA GLU A 42 7.25 13.88 3.37
C GLU A 42 7.12 15.06 2.41
N PHE A 43 7.22 14.81 1.10
CA PHE A 43 7.01 15.82 0.05
C PHE A 43 5.61 16.45 0.14
N SER A 44 4.57 15.62 0.18
CA SER A 44 3.18 16.10 0.25
C SER A 44 2.92 16.90 1.52
N THR A 45 3.49 16.49 2.65
CA THR A 45 3.40 17.22 3.92
C THR A 45 4.11 18.58 3.85
N TRP A 46 5.34 18.62 3.33
CA TRP A 46 6.08 19.87 3.17
C TRP A 46 5.33 20.86 2.28
N LEU A 47 4.81 20.38 1.15
CA LEU A 47 4.02 21.20 0.23
C LEU A 47 2.68 21.63 0.84
N LEU A 48 2.06 20.82 1.69
CA LEU A 48 0.81 21.18 2.37
C LEU A 48 1.05 22.31 3.38
N VAL A 49 2.14 22.24 4.14
CA VAL A 49 2.57 23.32 5.04
C VAL A 49 2.85 24.60 4.26
N GLY A 50 3.58 24.50 3.13
CA GLY A 50 3.83 25.64 2.24
C GLY A 50 2.53 26.25 1.70
N THR A 51 1.60 25.40 1.23
CA THR A 51 0.29 25.84 0.72
C THR A 51 -0.51 26.54 1.82
N ALA A 52 -0.53 26.00 3.04
CA ALA A 52 -1.23 26.60 4.17
C ALA A 52 -0.63 27.95 4.58
N ALA A 53 0.70 28.07 4.57
CA ALA A 53 1.40 29.33 4.86
C ALA A 53 1.05 30.41 3.83
N VAL A 54 1.08 30.07 2.54
CA VAL A 54 0.72 30.99 1.45
C VAL A 54 -0.75 31.38 1.52
N ALA A 55 -1.66 30.43 1.75
CA ALA A 55 -3.08 30.71 1.91
C ALA A 55 -3.34 31.65 3.10
N SER A 56 -2.68 31.41 4.24
CA SER A 56 -2.79 32.26 5.42
C SER A 56 -2.29 33.67 5.14
N PHE A 57 -1.16 33.82 4.44
CA PHE A 57 -0.64 35.12 4.02
C PHE A 57 -1.63 35.86 3.11
N LEU A 58 -2.20 35.16 2.12
CA LEU A 58 -3.12 35.72 1.13
C LEU A 58 -4.42 36.19 1.77
N ILE A 59 -4.93 35.46 2.77
CA ILE A 59 -6.10 35.84 3.57
C ILE A 59 -5.77 37.05 4.47
N ALA A 60 -4.68 36.98 5.24
CA ALA A 60 -4.29 38.01 6.19
C ALA A 60 -3.93 39.35 5.51
N ASN A 61 -3.51 39.32 4.25
CA ASN A 61 -3.17 40.51 3.45
C ASN A 61 -4.17 40.75 2.32
N SER A 62 -5.39 40.21 2.41
CA SER A 62 -6.40 40.30 1.34
C SER A 62 -6.67 41.74 0.90
N ASP A 63 -6.75 42.71 1.81
CA ASP A 63 -6.96 44.13 1.47
C ASP A 63 -5.86 44.73 0.58
N LYS A 64 -4.62 44.21 0.69
CA LYS A 64 -3.48 44.67 -0.11
C LYS A 64 -3.33 43.88 -1.41
N VAL A 65 -3.69 42.61 -1.37
CA VAL A 65 -3.50 41.66 -2.47
C VAL A 65 -4.65 41.74 -3.48
N LEU A 66 -5.88 42.00 -3.01
CA LEU A 66 -7.08 42.07 -3.85
C LEU A 66 -7.04 43.21 -4.88
N PRO A 67 -6.53 44.42 -4.59
CA PRO A 67 -6.31 45.45 -5.61
C PRO A 67 -5.28 45.05 -6.69
N LEU A 68 -4.30 44.21 -6.35
CA LEU A 68 -3.23 43.78 -7.26
C LEU A 68 -3.59 42.59 -8.14
N LEU A 69 -4.53 41.74 -7.71
CA LEU A 69 -4.98 40.54 -8.45
C LEU A 69 -6.37 40.70 -9.05
N GLY A 70 -7.13 41.69 -8.59
CA GLY A 70 -8.56 41.81 -8.84
C GLY A 70 -9.35 40.68 -8.16
N THR A 71 -10.67 40.86 -8.08
CA THR A 71 -11.57 39.89 -7.42
C THR A 71 -11.50 38.51 -8.09
N ARG A 72 -11.41 38.46 -9.43
CA ARG A 72 -11.34 37.20 -10.18
C ARG A 72 -10.02 36.47 -9.94
N GLY A 73 -8.88 37.16 -9.98
CA GLY A 73 -7.58 36.56 -9.72
C GLY A 73 -7.47 36.04 -8.30
N PHE A 74 -7.92 36.82 -7.32
CA PHE A 74 -7.96 36.40 -5.91
C PHE A 74 -8.79 35.13 -5.69
N SER A 75 -10.00 35.05 -6.27
CA SER A 75 -10.85 33.85 -6.15
C SER A 75 -10.23 32.61 -6.81
N TRP A 76 -9.66 32.74 -8.01
CA TRP A 76 -9.01 31.61 -8.69
C TRP A 76 -7.77 31.12 -7.96
N CYS A 77 -6.92 32.04 -7.49
CA CYS A 77 -5.76 31.70 -6.67
C CYS A 77 -6.16 30.98 -5.39
N GLY A 78 -7.20 31.48 -4.69
CA GLY A 78 -7.75 30.82 -3.51
C GLY A 78 -8.28 29.41 -3.81
N ALA A 79 -9.04 29.25 -4.89
CA ALA A 79 -9.59 27.95 -5.29
C ALA A 79 -8.48 26.93 -5.61
N LEU A 80 -7.41 27.34 -6.30
CA LEU A 80 -6.27 26.47 -6.61
C LEU A 80 -5.49 26.06 -5.35
N LEU A 81 -5.33 26.96 -4.39
CA LEU A 81 -4.73 26.62 -3.08
C LEU A 81 -5.61 25.62 -2.31
N CYS A 82 -6.94 25.81 -2.29
CA CYS A 82 -7.86 24.85 -1.68
C CYS A 82 -7.78 23.47 -2.34
N LEU A 83 -7.69 23.43 -3.67
CA LEU A 83 -7.54 22.18 -4.43
C LEU A 83 -6.20 21.49 -4.12
N SER A 84 -5.11 22.26 -4.02
CA SER A 84 -3.81 21.76 -3.57
C SER A 84 -3.94 21.10 -2.18
N CYS A 85 -4.54 21.80 -1.22
CA CYS A 85 -4.77 21.26 0.12
C CYS A 85 -5.59 19.96 0.11
N LEU A 86 -6.67 19.90 -0.67
CA LEU A 86 -7.51 18.71 -0.79
C LEU A 86 -6.71 17.51 -1.31
N PHE A 87 -5.93 17.70 -2.38
CA PHE A 87 -5.09 16.65 -2.92
C PHE A 87 -3.97 16.23 -1.94
N GLY A 88 -3.37 17.17 -1.22
CA GLY A 88 -2.38 16.84 -0.18
C GLY A 88 -2.97 16.00 0.95
N LEU A 89 -4.20 16.33 1.40
CA LEU A 89 -4.90 15.54 2.41
C LEU A 89 -5.25 14.13 1.91
N LEU A 90 -5.73 13.99 0.68
CA LEU A 90 -6.03 12.69 0.07
C LEU A 90 -4.76 11.82 -0.08
N SER A 91 -3.65 12.42 -0.53
CA SER A 91 -2.35 11.76 -0.59
C SER A 91 -1.95 11.23 0.80
N LYS A 92 -2.07 12.05 1.85
CA LYS A 92 -1.72 11.66 3.22
C LYS A 92 -2.61 10.54 3.76
N LEU A 93 -3.92 10.58 3.50
CA LEU A 93 -4.85 9.52 3.93
C LEU A 93 -4.49 8.16 3.30
N ILE A 94 -4.12 8.16 2.02
CA ILE A 94 -3.74 6.94 1.31
C ILE A 94 -2.37 6.44 1.77
N GLY A 95 -1.41 7.36 1.96
CA GLY A 95 -0.09 7.04 2.53
C GLY A 95 -0.20 6.40 3.92
N LEU A 96 -1.06 6.93 4.79
CA LEU A 96 -1.32 6.35 6.12
C LEU A 96 -1.85 4.92 6.04
N ARG A 97 -2.80 4.66 5.12
CA ARG A 97 -3.32 3.30 4.90
C ARG A 97 -2.22 2.34 4.44
N ALA A 98 -1.36 2.78 3.52
CA ALA A 98 -0.23 1.99 3.04
C ALA A 98 0.77 1.69 4.18
N TYR A 99 1.06 2.69 5.02
CA TYR A 99 1.91 2.55 6.19
C TYR A 99 1.37 1.52 7.19
N ILE A 100 0.10 1.64 7.60
CA ILE A 100 -0.52 0.68 8.52
C ILE A 100 -0.48 -0.74 7.96
N GLY A 101 -0.79 -0.90 6.66
CA GLY A 101 -0.75 -2.20 5.99
C GLY A 101 0.64 -2.82 5.98
N LYS A 102 1.67 -2.01 5.72
CA LYS A 102 3.07 -2.44 5.71
C LYS A 102 3.55 -2.85 7.10
N GLU A 103 3.37 -1.99 8.11
CA GLU A 103 3.80 -2.26 9.49
C GLU A 103 3.12 -3.51 10.06
N THR A 104 1.81 -3.64 9.81
CA THR A 104 1.05 -4.84 10.21
C THR A 104 1.59 -6.09 9.50
N GLY A 105 1.85 -5.99 8.19
CA GLY A 105 2.38 -7.09 7.39
C GLY A 105 3.78 -7.54 7.85
N GLU A 106 4.67 -6.61 8.16
CA GLU A 106 6.01 -6.90 8.68
C GLU A 106 5.96 -7.55 10.06
N ALA A 107 5.12 -7.04 10.96
CA ALA A 107 4.91 -7.61 12.29
C ALA A 107 4.34 -9.04 12.23
N VAL A 108 3.35 -9.27 11.36
CA VAL A 108 2.79 -10.60 11.12
C VAL A 108 3.86 -11.51 10.51
N ARG A 109 4.59 -11.08 9.47
CA ARG A 109 5.62 -11.93 8.83
C ARG A 109 6.68 -12.40 9.81
N LYS A 110 7.14 -11.51 10.68
CA LYS A 110 8.15 -11.83 11.71
C LYS A 110 7.62 -12.89 12.68
N THR A 111 6.47 -12.66 13.28
CA THR A 111 5.88 -13.58 14.26
C THR A 111 5.43 -14.90 13.62
N PHE A 112 4.95 -14.86 12.39
CA PHE A 112 4.52 -16.05 11.65
C PHE A 112 5.69 -16.99 11.39
N ALA A 113 6.87 -16.48 10.99
CA ALA A 113 8.06 -17.29 10.79
C ALA A 113 8.52 -17.98 12.09
N GLU A 114 8.49 -17.26 13.21
CA GLU A 114 8.82 -17.82 14.52
C GLU A 114 7.85 -18.93 14.94
N HIS A 115 6.54 -18.72 14.72
CA HIS A 115 5.53 -19.73 15.03
C HIS A 115 5.62 -20.95 14.11
N LEU A 116 5.93 -20.76 12.83
CA LEU A 116 6.07 -21.85 11.86
C LEU A 116 7.26 -22.74 12.20
N ALA A 117 8.41 -22.15 12.52
CA ALA A 117 9.61 -22.91 12.91
C ALA A 117 9.39 -23.72 14.19
N ARG A 118 8.65 -23.18 15.18
CA ARG A 118 8.28 -23.93 16.38
C ARG A 118 7.32 -25.07 16.07
N TYR A 119 6.35 -24.84 15.19
CA TYR A 119 5.40 -25.86 14.77
C TYR A 119 6.08 -26.99 14.02
N GLU A 120 7.04 -26.70 13.12
CA GLU A 120 7.79 -27.71 12.35
C GLU A 120 8.52 -28.70 13.26
N VAL A 121 9.18 -28.21 14.33
CA VAL A 121 9.85 -29.07 15.32
C VAL A 121 8.86 -29.94 16.10
N GLU A 122 7.69 -29.41 16.47
CA GLU A 122 6.66 -30.18 17.16
C GLU A 122 5.97 -31.19 16.23
N GLU A 123 5.75 -30.81 14.98
CA GLU A 123 5.18 -31.67 13.94
C GLU A 123 6.09 -32.87 13.67
N GLU A 124 7.42 -32.67 13.60
CA GLU A 124 8.37 -33.77 13.45
C GLU A 124 8.29 -34.78 14.61
N LYS A 125 8.21 -34.30 15.87
CA LYS A 125 8.02 -35.17 17.05
C LYS A 125 6.70 -35.94 16.98
N ILE A 126 5.62 -35.26 16.58
CA ILE A 126 4.29 -35.87 16.42
C ILE A 126 4.31 -36.92 15.31
N GLN A 127 4.98 -36.66 14.18
CA GLN A 127 5.13 -37.62 13.09
C GLN A 127 5.95 -38.85 13.51
N GLN A 128 7.03 -38.68 14.25
CA GLN A 128 7.79 -39.81 14.79
C GLN A 128 6.91 -40.68 15.70
N GLY A 129 6.06 -40.06 16.53
CA GLY A 129 5.03 -40.76 17.30
C GLY A 129 4.00 -41.46 16.42
N ALA A 130 3.55 -40.83 15.34
CA ALA A 130 2.58 -41.40 14.40
C ALA A 130 3.12 -42.65 13.69
N ILE A 131 4.40 -42.63 13.28
CA ILE A 131 5.11 -43.78 12.71
C ILE A 131 5.16 -44.92 13.72
N PHE A 132 5.47 -44.63 14.98
CA PHE A 132 5.49 -45.65 16.05
C PHE A 132 4.12 -46.32 16.24
N TRP A 133 3.03 -45.54 16.20
CA TRP A 133 1.67 -46.04 16.35
C TRP A 133 1.03 -46.56 15.06
N GLY A 134 1.71 -46.43 13.91
CA GLY A 134 1.19 -46.82 12.60
C GLY A 134 -0.05 -46.03 12.16
N ILE A 135 -0.25 -44.82 12.67
CA ILE A 135 -1.37 -43.94 12.33
C ILE A 135 -0.93 -42.85 11.37
N ASP A 136 -1.83 -42.45 10.48
CA ASP A 136 -1.62 -41.29 9.61
C ASP A 136 -2.23 -40.04 10.27
N LEU A 137 -1.48 -38.95 10.30
CA LEU A 137 -1.90 -37.69 10.91
C LEU A 137 -1.95 -36.59 9.86
N GLN A 138 -2.94 -35.70 9.99
CA GLN A 138 -3.00 -34.51 9.17
C GLN A 138 -1.89 -33.54 9.56
N THR A 139 -1.09 -33.16 8.57
CA THR A 139 0.07 -32.29 8.69
C THR A 139 -0.23 -30.90 8.15
N GLY A 140 0.51 -29.90 8.65
CA GLY A 140 0.42 -28.52 8.20
C GLY A 140 -0.66 -27.66 8.87
N ILE A 141 -0.54 -26.35 8.61
CA ILE A 141 -1.36 -25.33 9.25
C ILE A 141 -2.60 -25.03 8.41
N ARG A 142 -3.78 -25.08 9.06
CA ARG A 142 -5.06 -24.69 8.45
C ARG A 142 -5.21 -23.17 8.39
N ILE A 143 -4.72 -22.55 7.31
CA ILE A 143 -4.80 -21.10 7.09
C ILE A 143 -6.25 -20.57 7.15
N ASP A 144 -7.24 -21.35 6.70
CA ASP A 144 -8.65 -20.96 6.78
C ASP A 144 -9.13 -20.73 8.22
N ARG A 145 -8.66 -21.58 9.16
CA ARG A 145 -8.97 -21.41 10.59
C ARG A 145 -8.32 -20.14 11.12
N VAL A 146 -7.05 -19.91 10.80
CA VAL A 146 -6.30 -18.71 11.21
C VAL A 146 -7.02 -17.44 10.74
N LEU A 147 -7.40 -17.39 9.47
CA LEU A 147 -8.16 -16.27 8.91
C LEU A 147 -9.53 -16.12 9.56
N SER A 148 -10.24 -17.23 9.83
CA SER A 148 -11.54 -17.17 10.50
C SER A 148 -11.45 -16.56 11.91
N GLU A 149 -10.43 -16.94 12.69
CA GLU A 149 -10.18 -16.37 14.03
C GLU A 149 -9.77 -14.89 13.94
N PHE A 150 -8.92 -14.53 12.97
CA PHE A 150 -8.52 -13.14 12.74
C PHE A 150 -9.69 -12.22 12.38
N TYR A 151 -10.65 -12.71 11.60
CA TYR A 151 -11.81 -11.91 11.17
C TYR A 151 -12.95 -11.83 12.20
N LYS A 152 -12.97 -12.67 13.24
CA LYS A 152 -14.02 -12.64 14.30
C LYS A 152 -14.18 -11.28 15.01
N PRO A 153 -13.10 -10.59 15.44
CA PRO A 153 -13.22 -9.30 16.10
C PRO A 153 -13.55 -8.14 15.15
N LEU A 154 -13.45 -8.35 13.84
CA LEU A 154 -13.62 -7.28 12.86
C LEU A 154 -15.11 -7.05 12.51
N PRO A 155 -15.54 -5.80 12.29
CA PRO A 155 -16.89 -5.51 11.85
C PRO A 155 -17.26 -6.27 10.58
N TRP A 156 -18.54 -6.64 10.44
CA TRP A 156 -19.02 -7.49 9.34
C TRP A 156 -18.66 -6.94 7.94
N TRP A 157 -18.72 -5.62 7.76
CA TRP A 157 -18.39 -4.95 6.51
C TRP A 157 -16.89 -5.02 6.18
N ALA A 158 -16.02 -4.91 7.19
CA ALA A 158 -14.57 -5.00 7.03
C ALA A 158 -14.15 -6.43 6.68
N SER A 159 -14.70 -7.40 7.41
CA SER A 159 -14.51 -8.83 7.15
C SER A 159 -15.04 -9.23 5.76
N TRP A 160 -16.19 -8.69 5.35
CA TRP A 160 -16.72 -8.91 4.01
C TRP A 160 -15.83 -8.30 2.92
N LEU A 161 -15.35 -7.07 3.09
CA LEU A 161 -14.44 -6.43 2.14
C LEU A 161 -13.13 -7.21 2.00
N ALA A 162 -12.54 -7.65 3.11
CA ALA A 162 -11.31 -8.42 3.10
C ALA A 162 -11.49 -9.76 2.37
N LYS A 163 -12.54 -10.52 2.70
CA LYS A 163 -12.87 -11.78 2.01
C LYS A 163 -13.18 -11.58 0.54
N ARG A 164 -13.86 -10.50 0.16
CA ARG A 164 -14.15 -10.18 -1.24
C ARG A 164 -12.87 -9.91 -2.02
N GLN A 165 -11.92 -9.17 -1.45
CA GLN A 165 -10.62 -8.91 -2.09
C GLN A 165 -9.80 -10.19 -2.24
N LEU A 166 -9.73 -11.03 -1.21
CA LEU A 166 -9.06 -12.33 -1.28
C LEU A 166 -9.67 -13.23 -2.37
N ARG A 167 -11.00 -13.29 -2.46
CA ARG A 167 -11.70 -14.06 -3.51
C ARG A 167 -11.44 -13.50 -4.91
N LYS A 168 -11.42 -12.18 -5.07
CA LYS A 168 -11.17 -11.52 -6.37
C LYS A 168 -9.78 -11.85 -6.93
N HIS A 169 -8.80 -12.01 -6.04
CA HIS A 169 -7.40 -12.25 -6.39
C HIS A 169 -6.94 -13.67 -6.01
N ALA A 170 -7.87 -14.62 -5.93
CA ALA A 170 -7.55 -16.01 -5.64
C ALA A 170 -6.58 -16.57 -6.70
N GLY A 171 -5.55 -17.28 -6.24
CA GLY A 171 -4.50 -17.84 -7.10
C GLY A 171 -3.42 -16.84 -7.52
N ASN A 172 -3.49 -15.57 -7.09
CA ASN A 172 -2.40 -14.61 -7.31
C ASN A 172 -1.43 -14.63 -6.11
N PRO A 173 -0.16 -15.06 -6.30
CA PRO A 173 0.84 -15.09 -5.23
C PRO A 173 1.10 -13.72 -4.60
N GLN A 174 0.83 -12.64 -5.35
CA GLN A 174 1.18 -11.27 -4.98
C GLN A 174 0.01 -10.45 -4.43
N VAL A 175 -1.11 -11.10 -4.08
CA VAL A 175 -2.33 -10.44 -3.59
C VAL A 175 -2.09 -9.48 -2.44
N GLY A 176 -1.17 -9.80 -1.52
CA GLY A 176 -0.81 -8.95 -0.38
C GLY A 176 -0.15 -7.62 -0.79
N HIS A 177 0.57 -7.60 -1.91
CA HIS A 177 1.28 -6.42 -2.40
C HIS A 177 0.42 -5.54 -3.30
N LEU A 178 -0.63 -6.08 -3.94
CA LEU A 178 -1.48 -5.31 -4.86
C LEU A 178 -2.13 -4.09 -4.19
N ILE A 179 -2.60 -4.26 -2.95
CA ILE A 179 -3.22 -3.15 -2.19
C ILE A 179 -2.19 -2.06 -1.90
N LEU A 180 -0.98 -2.46 -1.55
CA LEU A 180 0.12 -1.55 -1.24
C LEU A 180 0.54 -0.74 -2.49
N ILE A 181 0.72 -1.41 -3.62
CA ILE A 181 1.10 -0.78 -4.88
C ILE A 181 0.00 0.12 -5.43
N ASN A 182 -1.26 -0.31 -5.36
CA ASN A 182 -2.37 0.55 -5.74
C ASN A 182 -2.43 1.80 -4.86
N SER A 183 -2.19 1.66 -3.55
CA SER A 183 -2.14 2.80 -2.64
C SER A 183 -0.98 3.74 -2.97
N LEU A 184 0.21 3.19 -3.29
CA LEU A 184 1.36 3.98 -3.74
C LEU A 184 1.05 4.78 -5.02
N ASN A 185 0.43 4.16 -6.01
CA ASN A 185 0.05 4.84 -7.26
C ASN A 185 -0.95 5.97 -7.01
N TRP A 186 -2.00 5.71 -6.22
CA TRP A 186 -2.97 6.75 -5.86
C TRP A 186 -2.35 7.88 -5.04
N GLN A 187 -1.50 7.56 -4.07
CA GLN A 187 -0.72 8.55 -3.33
C GLN A 187 0.11 9.42 -4.29
N GLY A 188 0.75 8.79 -5.29
CA GLY A 188 1.50 9.47 -6.35
C GLY A 188 0.62 10.45 -7.14
N TYR A 189 -0.52 9.98 -7.65
CA TYR A 189 -1.44 10.83 -8.40
C TYR A 189 -1.93 12.03 -7.60
N PHE A 190 -2.27 11.86 -6.32
CA PHE A 190 -2.71 12.98 -5.49
C PHE A 190 -1.56 13.92 -5.12
N ALA A 191 -0.36 13.43 -4.82
CA ALA A 191 0.79 14.28 -4.58
C ALA A 191 1.18 15.10 -5.82
N THR A 192 1.12 14.50 -7.02
CA THR A 192 1.32 15.22 -8.28
C THR A 192 0.19 16.24 -8.51
N GLY A 193 -1.07 15.88 -8.24
CA GLY A 193 -2.20 16.80 -8.31
C GLY A 193 -2.04 18.01 -7.39
N GLN A 194 -1.56 17.80 -6.16
CA GLN A 194 -1.23 18.86 -5.20
C GLN A 194 -0.16 19.81 -5.78
N ALA A 195 0.94 19.25 -6.30
CA ALA A 195 2.02 20.03 -6.91
C ALA A 195 1.54 20.85 -8.11
N LEU A 196 0.76 20.24 -9.01
CA LEU A 196 0.21 20.91 -10.19
C LEU A 196 -0.76 22.03 -9.80
N ALA A 197 -1.63 21.82 -8.82
CA ALA A 197 -2.54 22.85 -8.33
C ALA A 197 -1.79 24.03 -7.70
N PHE A 198 -0.73 23.74 -6.93
CA PHE A 198 0.14 24.78 -6.34
C PHE A 198 0.90 25.57 -7.42
N LEU A 199 1.46 24.90 -8.42
CA LEU A 199 2.12 25.56 -9.56
C LEU A 199 1.13 26.39 -10.38
N ALA A 200 -0.07 25.87 -10.64
CA ALA A 200 -1.13 26.60 -11.31
C ALA A 200 -1.53 27.86 -10.53
N PHE A 201 -1.55 27.80 -9.18
CA PHE A 201 -1.77 28.98 -8.34
C PHE A 201 -0.71 30.06 -8.61
N LEU A 202 0.58 29.69 -8.67
CA LEU A 202 1.66 30.64 -8.94
C LEU A 202 1.51 31.28 -10.32
N VAL A 203 1.29 30.45 -11.34
CA VAL A 203 1.10 30.91 -12.73
C VAL A 203 -0.12 31.82 -12.85
N ALA A 204 -1.26 31.44 -12.28
CA ALA A 204 -2.47 32.25 -12.26
C ALA A 204 -2.21 33.60 -11.57
N GLY A 205 -1.49 33.60 -10.45
CA GLY A 205 -1.11 34.83 -9.75
C GLY A 205 -0.37 35.80 -10.66
N PHE A 206 0.66 35.33 -11.38
CA PHE A 206 1.40 36.17 -12.33
C PHE A 206 0.55 36.65 -13.51
N ILE A 207 -0.27 35.78 -14.08
CA ILE A 207 -1.14 36.14 -15.22
C ILE A 207 -2.13 37.24 -14.82
N TYR A 208 -2.78 37.11 -13.66
CA TYR A 208 -3.77 38.09 -13.22
C TYR A 208 -3.13 39.42 -12.80
N VAL A 209 -1.94 39.40 -12.20
CA VAL A 209 -1.17 40.63 -11.92
C VAL A 209 -0.76 41.32 -13.22
N ALA A 210 -0.32 40.58 -14.24
CA ALA A 210 0.11 41.15 -15.52
C ALA A 210 -1.05 41.62 -16.42
N ALA A 211 -2.28 41.21 -16.12
CA ALA A 211 -3.49 41.56 -16.87
C ALA A 211 -4.21 42.81 -16.33
N ILE A 212 -3.70 43.41 -15.26
CA ILE A 212 -4.16 44.66 -14.63
C ILE A 212 -3.29 45.82 -15.13
#